data_AF-A0A7W6D7E1-F1
#
_entry.id   AF-A0A7W6D7E1-F1
#
_cell.length_a   1.000
_cell.length_b   1.000
_cell.length_c   1.000
_cell.angle_alpha   90.00
_cell.angle_beta   90.00
_cell.angle_gamma   90.00
#
_symmetry.space_group_name_H-M   'P 1'
#
loop_
_entity.id
_entity.type
_entity.pdbx_description
1 polymer ?
#
loop_
_entity_poly.entity_id
_entity_poly.type
_entity_poly.pdbx_seq_one_letter_code
_entity_poly.pdbx_strand_id
1 'polypeptide(L)'
;MTAPFSLRLDPALKSRLEEEARHQDRSASYVATKAIAQFLDAQDAKREAIEQAISDADAGVFVSASAVHRWMDGWDGGEPAPDPEADVKPAGR
;
A
#
# COMPACT_ATOMS: atom_id res chain seq x y z
N MET A 1 -14.49 13.58 -18.87
CA MET A 1 -14.18 13.23 -20.27
C MET A 1 -13.57 11.84 -20.28
N THR A 2 -13.94 10.96 -21.20
CA THR A 2 -13.37 9.60 -21.32
C THR A 2 -12.65 9.46 -22.65
N ALA A 3 -11.59 8.66 -22.68
CA ALA A 3 -10.83 8.35 -23.89
C ALA A 3 -10.89 6.83 -24.18
N PRO A 4 -10.98 6.41 -25.44
CA PRO A 4 -10.99 4.99 -25.79
C PRO A 4 -9.63 4.36 -25.51
N PHE A 5 -9.64 3.13 -24.99
CA PHE A 5 -8.45 2.34 -24.74
C PHE A 5 -8.70 0.89 -25.16
N SER A 6 -7.83 0.33 -26.00
CA SER A 6 -7.94 -1.05 -26.49
C SER A 6 -6.92 -1.93 -25.79
N LEU A 7 -7.39 -3.06 -25.25
CA LEU A 7 -6.59 -4.01 -24.49
C LEU A 7 -6.63 -5.38 -25.16
N ARG A 8 -5.46 -6.02 -25.25
CA ARG A 8 -5.38 -7.45 -25.56
C ARG A 8 -5.30 -8.21 -24.24
N LEU A 9 -6.31 -9.03 -23.99
CA LEU A 9 -6.36 -9.92 -22.84
C LEU A 9 -6.15 -11.35 -23.32
N ASP A 10 -5.40 -12.14 -22.56
CA ASP A 10 -5.42 -13.58 -22.77
C ASP A 10 -6.85 -14.12 -22.52
N PRO A 11 -7.23 -15.25 -23.15
CA PRO A 11 -8.59 -15.77 -23.05
C PRO A 11 -9.04 -16.09 -21.62
N ALA A 12 -8.13 -16.53 -20.75
CA ALA A 12 -8.45 -16.90 -19.38
C ALA A 12 -8.75 -15.67 -18.53
N LEU A 13 -7.94 -14.61 -18.65
CA LEU A 13 -8.17 -13.34 -17.98
C LEU A 13 -9.48 -12.69 -18.46
N LYS A 14 -9.75 -12.72 -19.77
CA LYS A 14 -11.02 -12.22 -20.31
C LYS A 14 -12.22 -12.94 -19.68
N SER A 15 -12.19 -14.27 -19.63
CA SER A 15 -13.29 -15.06 -19.06
C SER A 15 -13.53 -14.74 -17.58
N ARG A 16 -12.44 -14.60 -16.80
CA ARG A 16 -12.53 -14.22 -15.37
C ARG A 16 -13.12 -12.83 -15.18
N LEU A 17 -12.72 -11.85 -16.01
CA LEU A 17 -13.26 -10.50 -15.97
C LEU A 17 -14.76 -10.47 -16.31
N GLU A 18 -15.18 -11.24 -17.33
CA GLU A 18 -16.58 -11.33 -17.73
C GLU A 18 -17.45 -12.04 -16.68
N GLU A 19 -16.92 -13.04 -16.00
CA GLU A 19 -17.59 -13.69 -14.86
C GLU A 19 -17.77 -12.74 -13.68
N GLU A 20 -16.71 -12.03 -13.29
CA GLU A 20 -16.78 -11.03 -12.23
C GLU A 20 -17.78 -9.91 -12.57
N ALA A 21 -17.78 -9.46 -13.82
CA ALA A 21 -18.73 -8.46 -14.29
C ALA A 21 -20.19 -8.95 -14.21
N ARG A 22 -20.46 -10.22 -14.51
CA ARG A 22 -21.78 -10.83 -14.34
C ARG A 22 -22.21 -10.87 -12.87
N HIS A 23 -21.31 -11.23 -11.95
CA HIS A 23 -21.61 -11.22 -10.52
C HIS A 23 -21.96 -9.83 -9.98
N GLN A 24 -21.36 -8.79 -10.56
CA GLN A 24 -21.60 -7.40 -10.17
C GLN A 24 -22.77 -6.72 -10.92
N ASP A 25 -23.41 -7.40 -11.88
CA ASP A 25 -24.39 -6.82 -12.81
C ASP A 25 -23.84 -5.55 -13.53
N ARG A 26 -22.61 -5.66 -14.04
CA ARG A 26 -21.89 -4.58 -14.73
C ARG A 26 -21.25 -5.08 -16.02
N SER A 27 -20.79 -4.14 -16.86
CA SER A 27 -20.01 -4.48 -18.05
C SER A 27 -18.56 -4.82 -17.69
N ALA A 28 -17.94 -5.71 -18.46
CA ALA A 28 -16.51 -6.02 -18.29
C ALA A 28 -15.62 -4.78 -18.41
N SER A 29 -15.99 -3.83 -19.28
CA SER A 29 -15.27 -2.56 -19.42
C SER A 29 -15.37 -1.71 -18.14
N TYR A 30 -16.54 -1.67 -17.48
CA TYR A 30 -16.69 -0.95 -16.21
C TYR A 30 -15.80 -1.55 -15.13
N VAL A 31 -15.81 -2.89 -14.99
CA VAL A 31 -14.98 -3.58 -14.00
C VAL A 31 -13.49 -3.38 -14.29
N ALA A 32 -13.08 -3.43 -15.57
CA ALA A 32 -11.70 -3.16 -15.97
C ALA A 32 -11.27 -1.72 -15.63
N THR A 33 -12.09 -0.73 -15.96
CA THR A 33 -11.80 0.68 -15.62
C THR A 33 -11.66 0.88 -14.12
N LYS A 34 -12.56 0.28 -13.32
CA LYS A 34 -12.49 0.34 -11.85
C LYS A 34 -11.21 -0.33 -11.32
N ALA A 35 -10.88 -1.51 -11.82
CA ALA A 35 -9.68 -2.23 -11.40
C ALA A 35 -8.39 -1.47 -11.77
N ILE A 36 -8.34 -0.85 -12.95
CA ILE A 36 -7.19 -0.01 -13.37
C ILE A 36 -7.06 1.22 -12.46
N ALA A 37 -8.16 1.92 -12.16
CA ALA A 37 -8.14 3.06 -11.26
C ALA A 37 -7.63 2.67 -9.87
N GLN A 38 -8.19 1.62 -9.28
CA GLN A 38 -7.77 1.12 -7.96
C GLN A 38 -6.31 0.68 -7.93
N PHE A 39 -5.83 0.06 -9.02
CA PHE A 39 -4.42 -0.31 -9.14
C PHE A 39 -3.51 0.92 -9.15
N LEU A 40 -3.85 1.93 -9.95
CA LEU A 40 -3.06 3.16 -10.07
C LEU A 40 -3.05 3.94 -8.75
N ASP A 41 -4.22 4.12 -8.12
CA ASP A 41 -4.33 4.76 -6.80
C ASP A 41 -3.43 4.07 -5.76
N ALA A 42 -3.42 2.73 -5.76
CA ALA A 42 -2.55 1.95 -4.88
C ALA A 42 -1.06 2.07 -5.22
N GLN A 43 -0.69 2.21 -6.50
CA GLN A 43 0.70 2.46 -6.90
C GLN A 43 1.16 3.85 -6.46
N ASP A 44 0.31 4.86 -6.60
CA ASP A 44 0.63 6.23 -6.22
C ASP A 44 0.80 6.35 -4.70
N ALA A 45 -0.15 5.81 -3.93
CA ALA A 45 -0.05 5.78 -2.47
C ALA A 45 1.21 5.04 -1.99
N LYS A 46 1.58 3.93 -2.65
CA LYS A 46 2.82 3.21 -2.34
C LYS A 46 4.06 4.06 -2.62
N ARG A 47 4.08 4.79 -3.73
CA ARG A 47 5.23 5.63 -4.11
C ARG A 47 5.39 6.80 -3.12
N GLU A 48 4.29 7.46 -2.79
CA GLU A 48 4.27 8.55 -1.79
C GLU A 48 4.76 8.05 -0.42
N ALA A 49 4.29 6.88 0.04
CA ALA A 49 4.74 6.30 1.30
C ALA A 49 6.24 5.98 1.31
N ILE A 50 6.80 5.52 0.17
CA ILE A 50 8.24 5.29 0.03
C ILE A 50 9.02 6.61 0.08
N GLU A 51 8.56 7.63 -0.65
CA GLU A 51 9.19 8.96 -0.66
C GLU A 51 9.19 9.60 0.73
N GLN A 52 8.07 9.48 1.46
CA GLN A 52 7.98 9.92 2.85
C GLN A 52 8.94 9.14 3.76
N ALA A 53 8.99 7.82 3.64
CA ALA A 53 9.90 6.98 4.44
C ALA A 53 11.38 7.32 4.18
N ILE A 54 11.74 7.65 2.94
CA ILE A 54 13.10 8.13 2.61
C ILE A 54 13.36 9.49 3.27
N SER A 55 12.42 10.43 3.19
CA SER A 55 12.55 11.75 3.83
C SER A 55 12.71 11.64 5.35
N ASP A 56 11.92 10.77 6.00
CA ASP A 56 12.00 10.53 7.44
C ASP A 56 13.34 9.89 7.82
N ALA A 57 13.83 8.96 6.99
CA ALA A 57 15.13 8.35 7.19
C ALA A 57 16.28 9.37 7.03
N ASP A 58 16.20 10.25 6.03
CA ASP A 58 17.17 11.33 5.80
C ASP A 58 17.14 12.38 6.93
N ALA A 59 16.00 12.57 7.59
CA ALA A 59 15.89 13.40 8.79
C ALA A 59 16.66 12.81 9.99
N GLY A 60 17.05 11.54 9.94
CA GLY A 60 17.90 10.89 10.93
C GLY A 60 17.21 10.60 12.26
N VAL A 61 15.87 10.65 12.29
CA VAL A 61 15.07 10.42 13.48
C VAL A 61 14.50 9.00 13.42
N PHE A 62 14.97 8.12 14.29
CA PHE A 62 14.59 6.69 14.28
C PHE A 62 14.25 6.17 15.67
N VAL A 63 13.57 5.02 15.71
CA VAL A 63 13.43 4.20 16.92
C VAL A 63 14.63 3.25 17.00
N SER A 64 15.28 3.18 18.15
CA SER A 64 16.42 2.30 18.41
C SER A 64 15.98 0.84 18.39
N ALA A 65 16.87 -0.04 17.95
CA ALA A 65 16.62 -1.49 17.98
C ALA A 65 16.22 -1.97 19.38
N SER A 66 16.75 -1.36 20.44
CA SER A 66 16.39 -1.71 21.82
C SER A 66 14.95 -1.35 22.18
N ALA A 67 14.43 -0.21 21.70
CA ALA A 67 13.06 0.21 21.92
C ALA A 67 12.07 -0.67 21.12
N VAL A 68 12.43 -1.05 19.90
CA VAL A 68 11.66 -2.01 19.09
C VAL A 68 11.60 -3.39 19.75
N HIS A 69 12.72 -3.93 20.26
CA HIS A 69 12.71 -5.22 20.97
C HIS A 69 11.81 -5.19 22.20
N ARG A 70 11.91 -4.17 23.06
CA ARG A 70 11.04 -4.03 24.24
C ARG A 70 9.56 -3.96 23.88
N TRP A 71 9.23 -3.31 22.78
CA TRP A 71 7.86 -3.24 22.29
C TRP A 71 7.35 -4.61 21.80
N MET A 72 8.18 -5.35 21.05
CA MET A 72 7.85 -6.70 20.59
C MET A 72 7.72 -7.71 21.73
N ASP A 73 8.55 -7.60 22.78
CA ASP A 73 8.46 -8.44 23.98
C ASP A 73 7.09 -8.29 24.68
N GLY A 74 6.41 -7.15 24.49
CA GLY A 74 5.08 -6.88 25.03
C GLY A 74 3.94 -7.59 24.28
N TRP A 75 4.19 -8.18 23.10
CA TRP A 75 3.14 -8.80 22.28
C TRP A 75 2.64 -10.13 22.85
N ASP A 76 3.45 -10.82 23.64
CA ASP A 76 3.10 -12.14 24.21
C ASP A 76 2.16 -12.03 25.43
N GLY A 77 1.92 -10.81 25.96
CA GLY A 77 1.29 -10.56 27.26
C GLY A 77 -0.17 -10.07 27.26
N GLY A 78 -0.77 -9.78 26.10
CA GLY A 78 -2.12 -9.20 26.02
C GLY A 78 -2.18 -7.96 25.14
N GLU A 79 -2.71 -6.84 25.65
CA GLU A 79 -2.78 -5.59 24.89
C GLU A 79 -1.38 -5.15 24.45
N PRO A 80 -1.16 -4.91 23.14
CA PRO A 80 0.13 -4.45 22.65
C PRO A 80 0.50 -3.14 23.33
N ALA A 81 1.76 -3.01 23.76
CA ALA A 81 2.31 -1.73 24.18
C ALA A 81 2.14 -0.69 23.04
N PRO A 82 1.96 0.60 23.37
CA PRO A 82 1.91 1.65 22.36
C PRO A 82 3.20 1.66 21.52
N ASP A 83 3.09 2.09 20.27
CA ASP A 83 4.22 2.16 19.35
C ASP A 83 5.38 2.97 19.98
N PRO A 84 6.63 2.48 19.88
CA PRO A 84 7.77 3.16 20.47
C PRO A 84 8.05 4.47 19.72
N GLU A 85 8.30 5.55 20.48
CA GLU A 85 8.70 6.84 19.92
C GLU A 85 10.17 6.85 19.49
N ALA A 86 10.51 7.76 18.58
CA ALA A 86 11.88 7.92 18.09
C ALA A 86 12.82 8.44 19.19
N ASP A 87 13.83 7.65 19.54
CA ASP A 87 14.88 7.92 20.53
C ASP A 87 16.28 8.11 19.91
N VAL A 88 16.42 7.84 18.60
CA VAL A 88 17.61 8.15 17.80
C VAL A 88 17.39 9.48 17.10
N LYS A 89 18.36 10.40 17.22
CA LYS A 89 18.34 11.72 16.58
C LYS A 89 19.66 11.92 15.81
N PRO A 90 19.66 12.72 14.72
CA PRO A 90 20.90 13.02 14.03
C PRO A 90 21.85 13.75 14.99
N ALA A 91 23.10 13.30 15.08
CA ALA A 91 24.15 14.06 15.76
C ALA A 91 24.29 15.41 15.04
N GLY A 92 24.31 16.51 15.81
CA GLY A 92 24.23 17.88 15.29
C GLY A 92 25.06 18.10 14.04
N ARG A 93 24.44 18.74 13.04
CA ARG A 93 25.12 19.30 11.87
C ARG A 93 25.89 20.55 12.25
#